data_AF-M3YVC2-F1
#
_entry.id   AF-M3YVC2-F1
#
_cell.length_a   1.000
_cell.length_b   1.000
_cell.length_c   1.000
_cell.angle_alpha   90.00
_cell.angle_beta   90.00
_cell.angle_gamma   90.00
#
_symmetry.space_group_name_H-M   'P 1'
#
loop_
_entity.id
_entity.type
_entity.pdbx_description
1 polymer ?
#
loop_
_entity_poly.entity_id
_entity_poly.type
_entity_poly.pdbx_seq_one_letter_code
_entity_poly.pdbx_strand_id
1 'polypeptide(L)'
;TRGKYGEGAKQETFTFALTLVFIQCVINAVFAKILIQFFDTARVDRTRSWLYAACSVSYLGAMVSSNSALQFVNYPTQVLGKSCKPIPVMLLGVTLLKKKYPMAKYLCVLLIVAGVALFMYKPKKVVGMEEHTVGYGELLLLLSLTLDGLTGVSQDHMRAHYQTGSNHMMLNINLWSTLLLGAGILFTGELWEFLSFAERYPTIIYNILLFGLTSALGQSFIFMTVVYFGPLTCSIITTTRKFFTILASVILFANPISPLQWVGTILVFLGLGLDAKFGKGAKKTSH
;
A
#
# COMPACT_ATOMS: atom_id res chain seq x y z
N THR A 1 2.33 -4.05 15.42
CA THR A 1 3.21 -3.06 16.07
C THR A 1 3.77 -3.68 17.34
N ARG A 2 5.06 -3.52 17.67
CA ARG A 2 5.65 -4.02 18.94
C ARG A 2 5.49 -3.02 20.09
N GLY A 3 4.42 -2.23 20.08
CA GLY A 3 4.13 -1.29 21.15
C GLY A 3 3.79 -2.08 22.42
N LYS A 4 4.58 -1.87 23.48
CA LYS A 4 4.38 -2.48 24.79
C LYS A 4 3.60 -1.49 25.64
N TYR A 5 2.46 -1.92 26.18
CA TYR A 5 1.60 -1.13 27.05
C TYR A 5 1.62 -1.74 28.46
N GLY A 6 1.83 -0.89 29.48
CA GLY A 6 2.00 -1.29 30.88
C GLY A 6 3.44 -1.25 31.40
N GLU A 7 3.60 -1.21 32.73
CA GLU A 7 4.90 -1.27 33.43
C GLU A 7 5.15 -2.68 34.02
N GLY A 8 6.40 -3.16 33.97
CA GLY A 8 6.82 -4.42 34.59
C GLY A 8 6.32 -5.70 33.91
N ALA A 9 5.87 -6.68 34.70
CA ALA A 9 5.52 -8.04 34.24
C ALA A 9 4.16 -8.15 33.50
N LYS A 10 3.38 -7.07 33.41
CA LYS A 10 2.07 -7.00 32.71
C LYS A 10 2.15 -6.23 31.39
N GLN A 11 3.24 -6.39 30.64
CA GLN A 11 3.38 -5.77 29.32
C GLN A 11 2.47 -6.48 28.31
N GLU A 12 1.44 -5.78 27.85
CA GLU A 12 0.55 -6.25 26.80
C GLU A 12 0.94 -5.60 25.46
N THR A 13 0.89 -6.37 24.38
CA THR A 13 1.18 -5.87 23.03
C THR A 13 -0.12 -5.65 22.27
N PHE A 14 -0.15 -4.61 21.45
CA PHE A 14 -1.32 -4.35 20.60
C PHE A 14 -1.41 -5.38 19.46
N THR A 15 -2.37 -6.29 19.56
CA THR A 15 -2.63 -7.37 18.60
C THR A 15 -3.88 -7.16 17.74
N PHE A 16 -4.66 -6.11 18.01
CA PHE A 16 -5.97 -5.85 17.39
C PHE A 16 -5.86 -5.16 16.01
N ALA A 17 -5.26 -5.87 15.04
CA ALA A 17 -4.99 -5.33 13.71
C ALA A 17 -6.26 -5.11 12.88
N LEU A 18 -7.26 -5.99 12.96
CA LEU A 18 -8.50 -5.83 12.20
C LEU A 18 -9.29 -4.63 12.73
N THR A 19 -9.37 -4.49 14.06
CA THR A 19 -10.06 -3.39 14.72
C THR A 19 -9.42 -2.04 14.40
N LEU A 20 -8.08 -1.98 14.39
CA LEU A 20 -7.35 -0.76 14.00
C LEU A 20 -7.69 -0.34 12.56
N VAL A 21 -7.67 -1.29 11.63
CA VAL A 21 -7.96 -1.02 10.21
C VAL A 21 -9.42 -0.61 10.03
N PHE A 22 -10.35 -1.22 10.77
CA PHE A 22 -11.75 -0.84 10.75
C PHE A 22 -11.95 0.62 11.20
N ILE A 23 -11.37 1.00 12.33
CA ILE A 23 -11.42 2.40 12.82
C ILE A 23 -10.81 3.34 11.78
N GLN A 24 -9.68 2.96 11.16
CA GLN A 24 -9.04 3.74 10.12
C GLN A 24 -9.93 3.90 8.88
N CYS A 25 -10.62 2.85 8.43
CA CYS A 25 -11.58 2.91 7.33
C CYS A 25 -12.77 3.82 7.65
N VAL A 26 -13.30 3.77 8.87
CA VAL A 26 -14.37 4.68 9.34
C VAL A 26 -13.89 6.13 9.28
N ILE A 27 -12.73 6.43 9.86
CA ILE A 27 -12.16 7.79 9.87
C ILE A 27 -11.91 8.27 8.43
N ASN A 28 -11.33 7.44 7.57
CA ASN A 28 -11.10 7.78 6.16
C ASN A 28 -12.42 8.06 5.42
N ALA A 29 -13.48 7.28 5.67
CA ALA A 29 -14.79 7.49 5.07
C ALA A 29 -15.45 8.79 5.55
N VAL A 30 -15.41 9.08 6.85
CA VAL A 30 -15.91 10.34 7.41
C VAL A 30 -15.14 11.52 6.83
N PHE A 31 -13.81 11.44 6.79
CA PHE A 31 -12.95 12.48 6.22
C PHE A 31 -13.26 12.70 4.73
N ALA A 32 -13.41 11.63 3.94
CA ALA A 32 -13.81 11.72 2.54
C ALA A 32 -15.16 12.43 2.38
N LYS A 33 -16.15 12.10 3.22
CA LYS A 33 -17.48 12.70 3.20
C LYS A 33 -17.42 14.19 3.51
N ILE A 34 -16.63 14.58 4.50
CA ILE A 34 -16.37 15.99 4.83
C ILE A 34 -15.76 16.71 3.61
N LEU A 35 -14.71 16.15 3.01
CA LEU A 35 -14.10 16.75 1.81
C LEU A 35 -15.10 16.90 0.65
N ILE A 36 -15.96 15.91 0.41
CA ILE A 36 -16.98 15.98 -0.65
C ILE A 36 -17.97 17.12 -0.35
N GLN A 37 -18.42 17.25 0.90
CA GLN A 37 -19.35 18.30 1.30
C GLN A 37 -18.77 19.70 1.11
N PHE A 38 -17.47 19.89 1.36
CA PHE A 38 -16.81 21.19 1.23
C PHE A 38 -16.31 21.50 -0.19
N PHE A 39 -15.87 20.51 -0.97
CA PHE A 39 -15.17 20.74 -2.23
C PHE A 39 -15.87 20.18 -3.48
N ASP A 40 -16.79 19.22 -3.36
CA ASP A 40 -17.18 18.35 -4.49
C ASP A 40 -18.71 18.13 -4.62
N THR A 41 -19.55 19.00 -4.02
CA THR A 41 -21.02 18.88 -3.96
C THR A 41 -21.70 18.68 -5.34
N ALA A 42 -21.02 18.99 -6.45
CA ALA A 42 -21.58 18.99 -7.80
C ALA A 42 -21.31 17.72 -8.65
N ARG A 43 -20.52 16.73 -8.20
CA ARG A 43 -20.18 15.55 -9.02
C ARG A 43 -20.94 14.30 -8.59
N VAL A 44 -21.98 13.95 -9.35
CA VAL A 44 -22.70 12.68 -9.19
C VAL A 44 -21.84 11.53 -9.71
N ASP A 45 -21.40 10.66 -8.82
CA ASP A 45 -20.66 9.46 -9.16
C ASP A 45 -21.57 8.43 -9.85
N ARG A 46 -21.23 8.04 -11.09
CA ARG A 46 -21.97 7.02 -11.88
C ARG A 46 -21.35 5.63 -11.76
N THR A 47 -20.35 5.44 -10.91
CA THR A 47 -19.64 4.17 -10.75
C THR A 47 -20.53 3.11 -10.11
N ARG A 48 -20.56 1.90 -10.69
CA ARG A 48 -21.38 0.79 -10.18
C ARG A 48 -20.86 0.32 -8.81
N SER A 49 -21.75 0.19 -7.83
CA SER A 49 -21.43 -0.20 -6.44
C SER A 49 -20.68 -1.53 -6.31
N TRP A 50 -20.97 -2.51 -7.18
CA TRP A 50 -20.25 -3.79 -7.23
C TRP A 50 -18.74 -3.62 -7.51
N LEU A 51 -18.33 -2.64 -8.31
CA LEU A 51 -16.90 -2.40 -8.59
C LEU A 51 -16.17 -1.93 -7.32
N TYR A 52 -16.83 -1.12 -6.50
CA TYR A 52 -16.31 -0.72 -5.19
C TYR A 52 -16.23 -1.90 -4.22
N ALA A 53 -17.25 -2.76 -4.20
CA ALA A 53 -17.22 -3.98 -3.40
C ALA A 53 -16.06 -4.89 -3.83
N ALA A 54 -15.90 -5.18 -5.12
CA ALA A 54 -14.79 -5.98 -5.62
C ALA A 54 -13.41 -5.36 -5.29
N CYS A 55 -13.27 -4.04 -5.43
CA CYS A 55 -12.05 -3.32 -5.09
C CYS A 55 -11.75 -3.36 -3.58
N SER A 56 -12.78 -3.25 -2.73
CA SER A 56 -12.62 -3.38 -1.27
C SER A 56 -12.21 -4.80 -0.86
N VAL A 57 -12.76 -5.84 -1.50
CA VAL A 57 -12.36 -7.23 -1.23
C VAL A 57 -10.88 -7.45 -1.58
N SER A 58 -10.42 -6.98 -2.74
CA SER A 58 -9.00 -7.09 -3.10
C SER A 58 -8.11 -6.27 -2.17
N TYR A 59 -8.55 -5.08 -1.75
CA TYR A 59 -7.83 -4.22 -0.81
C TYR A 59 -7.67 -4.89 0.57
N LEU A 60 -8.76 -5.42 1.12
CA LEU A 60 -8.76 -6.10 2.41
C LEU A 60 -7.96 -7.41 2.35
N GLY A 61 -8.16 -8.20 1.30
CA GLY A 61 -7.39 -9.43 1.09
C GLY A 61 -5.88 -9.15 0.98
N ALA A 62 -5.49 -8.09 0.27
CA ALA A 62 -4.10 -7.66 0.21
C ALA A 62 -3.55 -7.31 1.59
N MET A 63 -4.33 -6.61 2.40
CA MET A 63 -3.92 -6.20 3.74
C MET A 63 -3.82 -7.38 4.71
N VAL A 64 -4.83 -8.25 4.76
CA VAL A 64 -4.83 -9.46 5.60
C VAL A 64 -3.65 -10.36 5.22
N SER A 65 -3.47 -10.66 3.93
CA SER A 65 -2.34 -11.48 3.45
C SER A 65 -1.00 -10.83 3.78
N SER A 66 -0.90 -9.50 3.70
CA SER A 66 0.33 -8.77 4.06
C SER A 66 0.64 -8.88 5.56
N ASN A 67 -0.38 -8.74 6.41
CA ASN A 67 -0.23 -8.79 7.86
C ASN A 67 0.06 -10.21 8.33
N SER A 68 -0.57 -11.23 7.74
CA SER A 68 -0.25 -12.63 8.01
C SER A 68 1.17 -12.97 7.56
N ALA A 69 1.63 -12.43 6.42
CA ALA A 69 3.00 -12.66 5.96
C ALA A 69 4.04 -12.19 7.00
N LEU A 70 3.80 -11.12 7.77
CA LEU A 70 4.72 -10.65 8.83
C LEU A 70 4.99 -11.65 9.94
N GLN A 71 4.12 -12.65 10.12
CA GLN A 71 4.33 -13.72 11.09
C GLN A 71 5.39 -14.72 10.62
N PHE A 72 5.60 -14.81 9.30
CA PHE A 72 6.48 -15.79 8.66
C PHE A 72 7.71 -15.16 7.99
N VAL A 73 7.62 -13.90 7.54
CA VAL A 73 8.73 -13.14 6.95
C VAL A 73 9.18 -12.01 7.86
N ASN A 74 10.48 -11.76 7.86
CA ASN A 74 11.02 -10.62 8.58
C ASN A 74 10.56 -9.28 7.94
N TYR A 75 10.56 -8.21 8.73
CA TYR A 75 10.13 -6.89 8.27
C TYR A 75 10.91 -6.38 7.05
N PRO A 76 12.25 -6.52 6.95
CA PRO A 76 12.99 -6.13 5.74
C PRO A 76 12.53 -6.86 4.46
N THR A 77 12.32 -8.18 4.52
CA THR A 77 11.80 -8.97 3.39
C THR A 77 10.40 -8.51 3.00
N GLN A 78 9.54 -8.17 3.96
CA GLN A 78 8.21 -7.63 3.66
C GLN A 78 8.28 -6.26 2.97
N VAL A 79 9.14 -5.35 3.45
CA VAL A 79 9.35 -4.03 2.84
C VAL A 79 9.90 -4.17 1.43
N LEU A 80 10.82 -5.11 1.22
CA LEU A 80 11.35 -5.45 -0.10
C LEU A 80 10.25 -5.96 -1.02
N GLY A 81 9.49 -6.98 -0.64
CA GLY A 81 8.42 -7.52 -1.48
C GLY A 81 7.34 -6.48 -1.78
N LYS A 82 6.94 -5.66 -0.80
CA LYS A 82 6.00 -4.54 -1.01
C LYS A 82 6.52 -3.45 -1.93
N SER A 83 7.83 -3.35 -2.15
CA SER A 83 8.42 -2.43 -3.11
C SER A 83 8.28 -2.93 -4.56
N CYS A 84 8.05 -4.24 -4.74
CA CYS A 84 7.77 -4.87 -6.04
C CYS A 84 6.33 -4.68 -6.54
N LYS A 85 5.44 -4.03 -5.76
CA LYS A 85 4.05 -3.72 -6.13
C LYS A 85 3.85 -3.16 -7.55
N PRO A 86 4.73 -2.28 -8.09
CA PRO A 86 4.57 -1.77 -9.45
C PRO A 86 4.53 -2.86 -10.54
N ILE A 87 5.19 -4.00 -10.34
CA ILE A 87 5.25 -5.10 -11.32
C ILE A 87 3.87 -5.74 -11.51
N PRO A 88 3.19 -6.29 -10.47
CA PRO A 88 1.84 -6.82 -10.61
C PRO A 88 0.82 -5.78 -11.10
N VAL A 89 0.90 -4.52 -10.64
CA VAL A 89 0.01 -3.45 -11.10
C VAL A 89 0.15 -3.23 -12.60
N MET A 90 1.38 -3.24 -13.12
CA MET A 90 1.63 -3.10 -14.55
C MET A 90 1.16 -4.33 -15.34
N LEU A 91 1.53 -5.53 -14.90
CA LEU A 91 1.15 -6.79 -15.56
C LEU A 91 -0.37 -6.96 -15.64
N LEU A 92 -1.07 -6.81 -14.51
CA LEU A 92 -2.53 -6.91 -14.48
C LEU A 92 -3.22 -5.78 -15.26
N GLY A 93 -2.62 -4.58 -15.30
CA GLY A 93 -3.12 -3.49 -16.14
C GLY A 93 -3.04 -3.79 -17.64
N VAL A 94 -2.02 -4.53 -18.07
CA VAL A 94 -1.88 -4.98 -19.47
C VAL A 94 -2.84 -6.13 -19.77
N THR A 95 -2.96 -7.11 -18.88
CA THR A 95 -3.78 -8.31 -19.15
C THR A 95 -5.27 -8.07 -18.99
N LEU A 96 -5.71 -7.40 -17.91
CA LEU A 96 -7.13 -7.18 -17.60
C LEU A 96 -7.70 -5.93 -18.30
N LEU A 97 -6.96 -4.83 -18.32
CA LEU A 97 -7.41 -3.57 -18.93
C LEU A 97 -6.92 -3.38 -20.37
N LYS A 98 -6.13 -4.32 -20.91
CA LYS A 98 -5.56 -4.23 -22.26
C LYS A 98 -4.80 -2.92 -22.52
N LYS A 99 -4.23 -2.31 -21.47
CA LYS A 99 -3.44 -1.08 -21.60
C LYS A 99 -2.11 -1.37 -22.28
N LYS A 100 -1.71 -0.46 -23.17
CA LYS A 100 -0.40 -0.47 -23.80
C LYS A 100 0.49 0.57 -23.11
N TYR A 101 1.49 0.12 -22.38
CA TYR A 101 2.54 0.98 -21.85
C TYR A 101 3.69 1.07 -22.86
N PRO A 102 4.39 2.20 -22.98
CA PRO A 102 5.59 2.28 -23.81
C PRO A 102 6.70 1.41 -23.19
N MET A 103 7.58 0.84 -24.01
CA MET A 103 8.67 -0.04 -23.55
C MET A 103 9.56 0.64 -22.50
N ALA A 104 9.74 1.97 -22.61
CA ALA A 104 10.43 2.77 -21.61
C ALA A 104 9.84 2.59 -20.20
N LYS A 105 8.51 2.54 -20.04
CA LYS A 105 7.88 2.34 -18.71
C LYS A 105 8.19 0.99 -18.09
N TYR A 106 8.24 -0.08 -18.89
CA TYR A 106 8.63 -1.40 -18.40
C TYR A 106 10.06 -1.37 -17.88
N LEU A 107 10.98 -0.77 -18.65
CA LEU A 107 12.37 -0.62 -18.23
C LEU A 107 12.49 0.22 -16.96
N CYS A 108 11.74 1.33 -16.84
CA CYS A 108 11.72 2.17 -15.64
C CYS A 108 11.29 1.38 -14.40
N VAL A 109 10.18 0.64 -14.50
CA VAL A 109 9.66 -0.18 -13.40
C VAL A 109 10.67 -1.26 -13.01
N LEU A 110 11.29 -1.93 -13.97
CA LEU A 110 12.32 -2.93 -13.72
C LEU A 110 13.55 -2.32 -13.02
N LEU A 111 14.04 -1.18 -13.48
CA LEU A 111 15.18 -0.48 -12.87
C LEU A 111 14.89 -0.05 -11.43
N ILE A 112 13.70 0.49 -11.16
CA ILE A 112 13.30 0.91 -9.81
C ILE A 112 13.20 -0.31 -8.90
N VAL A 113 12.53 -1.39 -9.31
CA VAL A 113 12.37 -2.58 -8.47
C VAL A 113 13.70 -3.30 -8.25
N ALA A 114 14.51 -3.46 -9.30
CA ALA A 114 15.84 -4.05 -9.19
C ALA A 114 16.76 -3.21 -8.29
N GLY A 115 16.72 -1.88 -8.43
CA GLY A 115 17.49 -0.96 -7.60
C GLY A 115 17.12 -1.04 -6.12
N VAL A 116 15.82 -1.07 -5.80
CA VAL A 116 15.36 -1.27 -4.41
C VAL A 116 15.74 -2.67 -3.89
N ALA A 117 15.65 -3.70 -4.73
CA ALA A 117 16.05 -5.05 -4.36
C ALA A 117 17.54 -5.16 -4.02
N LEU A 118 18.41 -4.58 -4.87
CA LEU A 118 19.85 -4.52 -4.61
C LEU A 118 20.18 -3.69 -3.37
N PHE A 119 19.47 -2.59 -3.14
CA PHE A 119 19.67 -1.77 -1.95
C PHE A 119 19.31 -2.49 -0.65
N MET A 120 18.21 -3.25 -0.66
CA MET A 120 17.76 -4.02 0.49
C MET A 120 18.46 -5.37 0.65
N TYR A 121 19.23 -5.80 -0.35
CA TYR A 121 19.99 -7.03 -0.30
C TYR A 121 21.07 -6.96 0.79
N LYS A 122 20.95 -7.84 1.78
CA LYS A 122 22.01 -8.09 2.76
C LYS A 122 22.57 -9.48 2.47
N PRO A 123 23.88 -9.62 2.17
CA PRO A 123 24.46 -10.93 2.02
C PRO A 123 24.30 -11.68 3.35
N LYS A 124 23.57 -12.79 3.34
CA LYS A 124 23.62 -13.74 4.46
C LYS A 124 25.05 -14.29 4.46
N LYS A 125 25.72 -14.31 5.62
CA LYS A 125 26.93 -15.13 5.78
C LYS A 125 26.52 -16.57 5.42
N VAL A 126 27.10 -17.09 4.35
CA VAL A 126 26.74 -18.39 3.77
C VAL A 126 27.06 -19.47 4.81
N VAL A 127 26.02 -20.00 5.45
CA VAL A 127 26.04 -21.28 6.13
C VAL A 127 24.84 -22.05 5.56
N GLY A 128 25.13 -23.05 4.74
CA GLY A 128 24.15 -23.97 4.17
C GLY A 128 23.47 -23.47 2.89
N MET A 129 23.70 -24.21 1.81
CA MET A 129 22.89 -24.13 0.60
C MET A 129 21.52 -24.74 0.89
N GLU A 130 20.60 -23.95 1.46
CA GLU A 130 19.20 -24.35 1.56
C GLU A 130 18.53 -24.13 0.19
N GLU A 131 17.85 -25.16 -0.31
CA GLU A 131 17.00 -25.07 -1.49
C GLU A 131 16.06 -23.86 -1.38
N HIS A 132 15.94 -23.06 -2.44
CA HIS A 132 15.00 -21.95 -2.52
C HIS A 132 13.56 -22.47 -2.64
N THR A 133 13.05 -23.14 -1.60
CA THR A 133 11.62 -23.44 -1.49
C THR A 133 10.90 -22.18 -1.05
N VAL A 134 10.01 -21.66 -1.89
CA VAL A 134 9.19 -20.48 -1.58
C VAL A 134 8.42 -20.77 -0.30
N GLY A 135 8.76 -20.04 0.77
CA GLY A 135 8.13 -20.24 2.07
C GLY A 135 6.67 -19.79 2.06
N TYR A 136 5.85 -20.33 2.99
CA TYR A 136 4.44 -19.93 3.14
C TYR A 136 4.26 -18.40 3.26
N GLY A 137 5.16 -17.71 3.98
CA GLY A 137 5.16 -16.26 4.10
C GLY A 137 5.48 -15.50 2.81
N GLU A 138 6.34 -16.05 1.96
CA GLU A 138 6.66 -15.48 0.64
C GLU A 138 5.48 -15.65 -0.33
N LEU A 139 4.79 -16.79 -0.26
CA LEU A 139 3.56 -17.03 -1.02
C LEU A 139 2.44 -16.08 -0.59
N LEU A 140 2.26 -15.83 0.71
CA LEU A 140 1.33 -14.81 1.22
C LEU A 140 1.72 -13.39 0.76
N LEU A 141 3.01 -13.10 0.64
CA LEU A 141 3.48 -11.81 0.13
C LEU A 141 3.19 -11.67 -1.37
N LEU A 142 3.41 -12.71 -2.16
CA LEU A 142 3.04 -12.75 -3.58
C LEU A 142 1.53 -12.60 -3.79
N LEU A 143 0.71 -13.29 -2.98
CA LEU A 143 -0.73 -13.14 -2.99
C LEU A 143 -1.14 -11.70 -2.65
N SER A 144 -0.55 -11.12 -1.60
CA SER A 144 -0.80 -9.74 -1.20
C SER A 144 -0.48 -8.74 -2.30
N LEU A 145 0.64 -8.91 -3.01
CA LEU A 145 1.05 -8.06 -4.13
C LEU A 145 0.12 -8.19 -5.34
N THR A 146 -0.36 -9.39 -5.60
CA THR A 146 -1.32 -9.66 -6.69
C THR A 146 -2.66 -9.00 -6.40
N LEU A 147 -3.15 -9.09 -5.15
CA LEU A 147 -4.37 -8.42 -4.70
C LEU A 147 -4.22 -6.88 -4.67
N ASP A 148 -3.04 -6.36 -4.29
CA ASP A 148 -2.69 -4.95 -4.44
C ASP A 148 -2.74 -4.51 -5.92
N GLY A 149 -2.24 -5.36 -6.82
CA GLY A 149 -2.28 -5.17 -8.26
C GLY A 149 -3.72 -5.13 -8.80
N LEU A 150 -4.55 -6.08 -8.37
CA LEU A 150 -5.97 -6.14 -8.71
C LEU A 150 -6.72 -4.90 -8.20
N THR A 151 -6.43 -4.45 -6.98
CA THR A 151 -6.98 -3.21 -6.41
C THR A 151 -6.63 -2.02 -7.28
N GLY A 152 -5.36 -1.89 -7.67
CA GLY A 152 -4.92 -0.83 -8.57
C GLY A 152 -5.63 -0.89 -9.93
N VAL A 153 -5.76 -2.08 -10.50
CA VAL A 153 -6.48 -2.32 -11.75
C VAL A 153 -7.95 -1.93 -11.66
N SER A 154 -8.66 -2.33 -10.60
CA SER A 154 -10.05 -1.93 -10.36
C SER A 154 -10.18 -0.42 -10.24
N GLN A 155 -9.26 0.25 -9.53
CA GLN A 155 -9.22 1.71 -9.42
C GLN A 155 -9.00 2.38 -10.78
N ASP A 156 -8.10 1.84 -11.60
CA ASP A 156 -7.85 2.37 -12.93
C ASP A 156 -9.03 2.19 -13.87
N HIS A 157 -9.75 1.07 -13.75
CA HIS A 157 -10.98 0.81 -14.50
C HIS A 157 -12.08 1.80 -14.11
N MET A 158 -12.29 2.03 -12.81
CA MET A 158 -13.24 3.03 -12.29
C MET A 158 -12.89 4.43 -12.81
N ARG A 159 -11.62 4.83 -12.66
CA ARG A 159 -11.10 6.10 -13.16
C ARG A 159 -11.27 6.27 -14.68
N ALA A 160 -10.92 5.26 -15.48
CA ALA A 160 -10.94 5.38 -16.93
C ALA A 160 -12.36 5.36 -17.52
N HIS A 161 -13.23 4.46 -17.04
CA HIS A 161 -14.57 4.26 -17.60
C HIS A 161 -15.65 5.14 -16.98
N TYR A 162 -15.51 5.49 -15.69
CA TYR A 162 -16.54 6.23 -14.94
C TYR A 162 -16.07 7.63 -14.52
N GLN A 163 -14.80 8.01 -14.76
CA GLN A 163 -14.23 9.31 -14.38
C GLN A 163 -14.47 9.63 -12.90
N THR A 164 -14.38 8.60 -12.06
CA THR A 164 -14.64 8.69 -10.62
C THR A 164 -13.72 9.71 -9.95
N GLY A 165 -14.30 10.64 -9.19
CA GLY A 165 -13.53 11.59 -8.36
C GLY A 165 -12.77 10.89 -7.23
N SER A 166 -11.62 11.45 -6.81
CA SER A 166 -10.77 10.80 -5.78
C SER A 166 -11.48 10.67 -4.44
N ASN A 167 -12.23 11.70 -4.05
CA ASN A 167 -12.93 11.72 -2.77
C ASN A 167 -14.09 10.70 -2.76
N HIS A 168 -14.83 10.59 -3.86
CA HIS A 168 -15.88 9.57 -4.02
C HIS A 168 -15.31 8.15 -4.03
N MET A 169 -14.19 7.92 -4.74
CA MET A 169 -13.52 6.63 -4.75
C MET A 169 -13.02 6.24 -3.36
N MET A 170 -12.43 7.19 -2.62
CA MET A 170 -12.00 6.99 -1.22
C MET A 170 -13.17 6.67 -0.31
N LEU A 171 -14.28 7.42 -0.39
CA LEU A 171 -15.48 7.21 0.41
C LEU A 171 -16.06 5.81 0.17
N ASN A 172 -16.37 5.48 -1.08
CA ASN A 172 -17.08 4.24 -1.42
C ASN A 172 -16.24 2.99 -1.11
N ILE A 173 -14.95 3.01 -1.41
CA ILE A 173 -14.06 1.87 -1.09
C ILE A 173 -13.95 1.70 0.42
N ASN A 174 -13.76 2.78 1.19
CA ASN A 174 -13.67 2.67 2.66
C ASN A 174 -15.02 2.28 3.30
N LEU A 175 -16.16 2.71 2.76
CA LEU A 175 -17.48 2.29 3.23
C LEU A 175 -17.68 0.78 3.04
N TRP A 176 -17.45 0.25 1.83
CA TRP A 176 -17.51 -1.19 1.58
C TRP A 176 -16.50 -1.97 2.43
N SER A 177 -15.28 -1.44 2.58
CA SER A 177 -14.26 -2.06 3.44
C SER A 177 -14.69 -2.10 4.91
N THR A 178 -15.35 -1.04 5.39
CA THR A 178 -15.89 -0.96 6.76
C THR A 178 -16.98 -2.01 6.97
N LEU A 179 -17.87 -2.21 6.00
CA LEU A 179 -18.92 -3.23 6.09
C LEU A 179 -18.34 -4.65 6.18
N LEU A 180 -17.39 -4.96 5.29
CA LEU A 180 -16.74 -6.28 5.25
C LEU A 180 -15.88 -6.53 6.51
N LEU A 181 -15.09 -5.54 6.94
CA LEU A 181 -14.31 -5.65 8.18
C LEU A 181 -15.20 -5.71 9.41
N GLY A 182 -16.30 -4.95 9.44
CA GLY A 182 -17.26 -4.98 10.54
C GLY A 182 -17.84 -6.38 10.73
N ALA A 183 -18.26 -7.04 9.65
CA ALA A 183 -18.69 -8.43 9.70
C ALA A 183 -17.58 -9.37 10.20
N GLY A 184 -16.34 -9.19 9.71
CA GLY A 184 -15.19 -9.97 10.16
C GLY A 184 -14.88 -9.80 11.65
N ILE A 185 -14.93 -8.57 12.16
CA ILE A 185 -14.66 -8.25 13.56
C ILE A 185 -15.77 -8.76 14.49
N LEU A 186 -17.03 -8.66 14.06
CA LEU A 186 -18.15 -9.24 14.81
C LEU A 186 -18.02 -10.76 14.91
N PHE A 187 -17.52 -11.42 13.85
CA PHE A 187 -17.27 -12.86 13.85
C PHE A 187 -16.08 -13.26 14.73
N THR A 188 -14.99 -12.49 14.72
CA THR A 188 -13.81 -12.80 15.56
C THR A 188 -13.96 -12.38 17.02
N GLY A 189 -14.86 -11.45 17.33
CA GLY A 189 -15.01 -10.88 18.68
C GLY A 189 -13.91 -9.89 19.07
N GLU A 190 -12.99 -9.57 18.15
CA GLU A 190 -11.80 -8.75 18.40
C GLU A 190 -12.15 -7.34 18.94
N LEU A 191 -13.32 -6.82 18.58
CA LEU A 191 -13.80 -5.51 19.05
C LEU A 191 -13.99 -5.48 20.57
N TRP A 192 -14.55 -6.54 21.15
CA TRP A 192 -14.85 -6.58 22.58
C TRP A 192 -13.56 -6.65 23.40
N GLU A 193 -12.61 -7.44 22.93
CA GLU A 193 -11.26 -7.50 23.51
C GLU A 193 -10.55 -6.15 23.40
N PHE A 194 -10.61 -5.50 22.24
CA PHE A 194 -10.06 -4.18 22.04
C PHE A 194 -10.70 -3.13 22.96
N LEU A 195 -12.01 -3.15 23.16
CA LEU A 195 -12.70 -2.23 24.07
C LEU A 195 -12.22 -2.41 25.51
N SER A 196 -12.09 -3.65 25.97
CA SER A 196 -11.55 -3.95 27.31
C SER A 196 -10.10 -3.47 27.47
N PHE A 197 -9.30 -3.57 26.40
CA PHE A 197 -7.94 -3.08 26.36
C PHE A 197 -7.87 -1.54 26.35
N ALA A 198 -8.74 -0.89 25.59
CA ALA A 198 -8.83 0.56 25.51
C ALA A 198 -9.31 1.19 26.82
N GLU A 199 -10.18 0.50 27.56
CA GLU A 199 -10.59 0.91 28.91
C GLU A 199 -9.42 0.83 29.89
N ARG A 200 -8.58 -0.21 29.79
CA ARG A 200 -7.37 -0.37 30.61
C ARG A 200 -6.28 0.65 30.27
N TYR A 201 -6.16 1.03 29.00
CA TYR A 201 -5.13 1.94 28.49
C TYR A 201 -5.72 3.05 27.61
N PRO A 202 -6.38 4.08 28.20
CA PRO A 202 -7.12 5.09 27.44
C PRO A 202 -6.25 5.95 26.50
N THR A 203 -4.95 6.04 26.77
CA THR A 203 -3.98 6.73 25.89
C THR A 203 -3.92 6.13 24.48
N ILE A 204 -4.32 4.87 24.31
CA ILE A 204 -4.34 4.23 22.99
C ILE A 204 -5.38 4.87 22.06
N ILE A 205 -6.50 5.38 22.59
CA ILE A 205 -7.55 6.00 21.79
C ILE A 205 -7.01 7.25 21.11
N TYR A 206 -6.27 8.09 21.84
CA TYR A 206 -5.62 9.28 21.26
C TYR A 206 -4.63 8.90 20.14
N ASN A 207 -3.80 7.88 20.38
CA ASN A 207 -2.84 7.42 19.37
C ASN A 207 -3.53 6.88 18.12
N ILE A 208 -4.63 6.14 18.28
CA ILE A 208 -5.42 5.59 17.17
C ILE A 208 -6.11 6.71 16.40
N LEU A 209 -6.67 7.71 17.07
CA LEU A 209 -7.30 8.86 16.43
C LEU A 209 -6.28 9.69 15.64
N LEU A 210 -5.12 10.00 16.23
CA LEU A 210 -4.05 10.73 15.56
C LEU A 210 -3.53 9.94 14.34
N PHE A 211 -3.34 8.63 14.50
CA PHE A 211 -2.96 7.74 13.41
C PHE A 211 -4.02 7.71 12.31
N GLY A 212 -5.30 7.62 12.67
CA GLY A 212 -6.43 7.64 11.75
C GLY A 212 -6.55 8.95 10.96
N LEU A 213 -6.43 10.10 11.62
CA LEU A 213 -6.46 11.41 10.97
C LEU A 213 -5.29 11.61 10.01
N THR A 214 -4.07 11.27 10.46
CA THR A 214 -2.87 11.35 9.61
C THR A 214 -2.97 10.37 8.43
N SER A 215 -3.53 9.19 8.66
CA SER A 215 -3.86 8.23 7.61
C SER A 215 -4.85 8.80 6.60
N ALA A 216 -5.92 9.45 7.03
CA ALA A 216 -6.96 9.98 6.15
C ALA A 216 -6.41 11.06 5.20
N LEU A 217 -5.54 11.93 5.72
CA LEU A 217 -4.78 12.87 4.90
C LEU A 217 -3.90 12.14 3.88
N GLY A 218 -3.14 11.13 4.32
CA GLY A 218 -2.31 10.31 3.43
C GLY A 218 -3.09 9.58 2.35
N GLN A 219 -4.24 8.99 2.71
CA GLN A 219 -5.14 8.30 1.77
C GLN A 219 -5.72 9.27 0.74
N SER A 220 -6.05 10.49 1.15
CA SER A 220 -6.54 11.53 0.22
C SER A 220 -5.53 11.78 -0.90
N PHE A 221 -4.24 11.93 -0.56
CA PHE A 221 -3.17 12.07 -1.56
C PHE A 221 -2.99 10.81 -2.43
N ILE A 222 -3.15 9.61 -1.85
CA ILE A 222 -3.07 8.35 -2.61
C ILE A 222 -4.20 8.31 -3.65
N PHE A 223 -5.45 8.50 -3.24
CA PHE A 223 -6.60 8.48 -4.14
C PHE A 223 -6.53 9.59 -5.18
N MET A 224 -6.08 10.78 -4.80
CA MET A 224 -5.81 11.87 -5.73
C MET A 224 -4.79 11.45 -6.78
N THR A 225 -3.65 10.88 -6.36
CA THR A 225 -2.59 10.41 -7.27
C THR A 225 -3.11 9.32 -8.21
N VAL A 226 -3.93 8.39 -7.71
CA VAL A 226 -4.55 7.33 -8.53
C VAL A 226 -5.47 7.94 -9.58
N VAL A 227 -6.32 8.91 -9.24
CA VAL A 227 -7.25 9.54 -10.20
C VAL A 227 -6.53 10.40 -11.24
N TYR A 228 -5.51 11.17 -10.85
CA TYR A 228 -4.79 12.04 -11.78
C TYR A 228 -3.76 11.29 -12.64
N PHE A 229 -3.01 10.35 -12.06
CA PHE A 229 -1.84 9.72 -12.71
C PHE A 229 -1.94 8.21 -12.89
N GLY A 230 -3.00 7.58 -12.40
CA GLY A 230 -3.21 6.13 -12.42
C GLY A 230 -2.49 5.39 -11.29
N PRO A 231 -2.88 4.12 -11.03
CA PRO A 231 -2.34 3.31 -9.94
C PRO A 231 -0.88 2.91 -10.12
N LEU A 232 -0.40 2.80 -11.37
CA LEU A 232 1.00 2.46 -11.66
C LEU A 232 1.92 3.58 -11.17
N THR A 233 1.63 4.82 -11.56
CA THR A 233 2.38 6.01 -11.11
C THR A 233 2.28 6.17 -9.59
N CYS A 234 1.09 5.94 -9.00
CA CYS A 234 0.94 5.93 -7.55
C CYS A 234 1.86 4.89 -6.88
N SER A 235 1.95 3.68 -7.44
CA SER A 235 2.81 2.62 -6.91
C SER A 235 4.28 3.02 -7.00
N ILE A 236 4.72 3.59 -8.13
CA ILE A 236 6.08 4.14 -8.29
C ILE A 236 6.37 5.20 -7.23
N ILE A 237 5.51 6.21 -7.08
CA ILE A 237 5.68 7.28 -6.08
C ILE A 237 5.81 6.71 -4.66
N THR A 238 4.97 5.74 -4.29
CA THR A 238 5.03 5.15 -2.94
C THR A 238 6.29 4.30 -2.72
N THR A 239 6.76 3.57 -3.74
CA THR A 239 8.02 2.81 -3.68
C THR A 239 9.21 3.77 -3.55
N THR A 240 9.23 4.84 -4.34
CA THR A 240 10.25 5.89 -4.26
C THR A 240 10.31 6.54 -2.89
N ARG A 241 9.15 6.89 -2.32
CA ARG A 241 9.07 7.43 -0.95
C ARG A 241 9.67 6.45 0.07
N LYS A 242 9.33 5.16 -0.01
CA LYS A 242 9.90 4.12 0.88
C LYS A 242 11.42 4.05 0.72
N PHE A 243 11.91 4.02 -0.52
CA PHE A 243 13.33 4.01 -0.83
C PHE A 243 14.06 5.21 -0.21
N PHE A 244 13.57 6.44 -0.42
CA PHE A 244 14.15 7.63 0.18
C PHE A 244 14.12 7.62 1.71
N THR A 245 13.07 7.09 2.31
CA THR A 245 12.99 6.94 3.78
C THR A 245 14.08 6.00 4.30
N ILE A 246 14.31 4.88 3.60
CA ILE A 246 15.37 3.92 3.95
C ILE A 246 16.75 4.57 3.74
N LEU A 247 16.96 5.24 2.60
CA LEU A 247 18.21 5.92 2.30
C LEU A 247 18.54 7.00 3.33
N ALA A 248 17.57 7.86 3.66
CA ALA A 248 17.72 8.89 4.67
C ALA A 248 18.05 8.29 6.05
N SER A 249 17.39 7.19 6.43
CA SER A 249 17.71 6.47 7.67
C SER A 249 19.17 6.00 7.69
N VAL A 250 19.65 5.37 6.62
CA VAL A 250 21.04 4.89 6.53
C VAL A 250 22.05 6.04 6.64
N ILE A 251 21.78 7.18 5.98
CA ILE A 251 22.63 8.38 6.04
C ILE A 251 22.62 9.00 7.45
N LEU A 252 21.45 9.20 8.05
CA LEU A 252 21.30 9.82 9.37
C LEU A 252 21.92 8.98 10.49
N PHE A 253 21.80 7.65 10.42
CA PHE A 253 22.38 6.73 11.39
C PHE A 253 23.83 6.34 11.08
N ALA A 254 24.48 6.99 10.09
CA ALA A 254 25.86 6.75 9.67
C ALA A 254 26.19 5.26 9.45
N ASN A 255 25.23 4.48 8.94
CA ASN A 255 25.47 3.07 8.65
C ASN A 255 26.33 2.96 7.37
N PRO A 256 27.38 2.13 7.35
CA PRO A 256 28.24 1.99 6.18
C PRO A 256 27.45 1.43 5.00
N ILE A 257 27.42 2.18 3.88
CA ILE A 257 26.74 1.79 2.65
C ILE A 257 27.65 0.88 1.83
N SER A 258 27.17 -0.33 1.53
CA SER A 258 27.88 -1.27 0.66
C SER A 258 27.95 -0.77 -0.79
N PRO A 259 29.00 -1.10 -1.57
CA PRO A 259 29.05 -0.82 -3.00
C PRO A 259 27.81 -1.29 -3.77
N LEU A 260 27.20 -2.42 -3.36
CA LEU A 260 25.99 -2.94 -3.97
C LEU A 260 24.77 -2.02 -3.73
N GLN A 261 24.70 -1.40 -2.56
CA GLN A 261 23.64 -0.45 -2.21
C GLN A 261 23.80 0.86 -2.97
N TRP A 262 25.03 1.28 -3.26
CA TRP A 262 25.30 2.41 -4.16
C TRP A 262 24.84 2.12 -5.59
N VAL A 263 25.15 0.93 -6.12
CA VAL A 263 24.63 0.50 -7.44
C VAL A 263 23.10 0.49 -7.45
N GLY A 264 22.48 -0.07 -6.41
CA GLY A 264 21.03 -0.06 -6.25
C GLY A 264 20.45 1.36 -6.25
N THR A 265 21.10 2.28 -5.54
CA THR A 265 20.72 3.70 -5.50
C THR A 265 20.76 4.34 -6.89
N ILE A 266 21.86 4.16 -7.63
CA ILE A 266 22.01 4.69 -8.99
C ILE A 266 20.91 4.14 -9.91
N LEU A 267 20.61 2.85 -9.82
CA LEU A 267 19.55 2.22 -10.62
C LEU A 267 18.16 2.82 -10.33
N VAL A 268 17.83 3.08 -9.07
CA VAL A 268 16.56 3.74 -8.72
C VAL A 268 16.50 5.15 -9.32
N PHE A 269 17.56 5.95 -9.18
CA PHE A 269 17.60 7.30 -9.76
C PHE A 269 17.51 7.29 -11.28
N LEU A 270 18.19 6.36 -11.95
CA LEU A 270 18.08 6.18 -13.40
C LEU A 270 16.65 5.81 -13.81
N GLY A 271 16.03 4.84 -13.12
CA GLY A 271 14.65 4.43 -13.39
C GLY A 271 13.65 5.57 -13.21
N LEU A 272 13.83 6.41 -12.18
CA LEU A 272 13.00 7.60 -11.96
C LEU A 272 13.24 8.69 -13.00
N GLY A 273 14.50 8.93 -13.36
CA GLY A 273 14.85 9.89 -14.42
C GLY A 273 14.26 9.49 -15.77
N LEU A 274 14.28 8.20 -16.09
CA LEU A 274 13.65 7.66 -17.30
C LEU A 274 12.12 7.76 -17.25
N ASP A 275 11.46 7.50 -16.11
CA ASP A 275 10.00 7.65 -16.00
C ASP A 275 9.59 9.13 -16.07
N ALA A 276 10.39 10.05 -15.51
CA ALA A 276 10.14 11.48 -15.62
C ALA A 276 10.24 11.98 -17.07
N LYS A 277 11.24 11.48 -17.83
CA LYS A 277 11.50 11.91 -19.22
C LYS A 277 10.60 11.23 -20.25
N PHE A 278 10.37 9.92 -20.11
CA PHE A 278 9.70 9.08 -21.11
C PHE A 278 8.37 8.49 -20.62
N GLY A 279 8.03 8.63 -19.33
CA GLY A 279 6.82 8.07 -18.75
C GLY A 279 5.54 8.82 -19.10
N LYS A 280 5.63 10.08 -19.56
CA LYS A 280 4.54 10.74 -20.27
C LYS A 280 4.56 10.22 -21.70
N GLY A 281 3.79 9.17 -21.97
CA GLY A 281 3.62 8.65 -23.33
C GLY A 281 3.35 9.81 -24.28
N ALA A 282 4.05 9.84 -25.42
CA ALA A 282 3.92 10.88 -26.43
C ALA A 282 2.44 11.22 -26.61
N LYS A 283 2.06 12.46 -26.32
CA LYS A 283 0.75 12.97 -26.75
C LYS A 283 0.71 12.67 -28.24
N LYS A 284 -0.15 11.74 -28.67
CA LYS A 284 -0.54 11.68 -30.07
C LYS A 284 -1.20 13.04 -30.33
N THR A 285 -0.44 13.96 -30.90
CA THR A 285 -0.98 15.08 -31.66
C THR A 285 -1.81 14.43 -32.76
N SER A 286 -3.12 14.36 -32.51
CA SER A 286 -4.07 14.17 -33.59
C SER A 286 -3.98 15.44 -34.42
N HIS A 287 -3.29 15.34 -35.56
CA HIS A 287 -3.57 16.21 -36.69
C HIS A 287 -4.87 15.73 -37.34
#